data_AF-A0A656K506-F1
#
_entry.id   AF-A0A656K506-F1
#
_cell.length_a   1.000
_cell.length_b   1.000
_cell.length_c   1.000
_cell.angle_alpha   90.00
_cell.angle_beta   90.00
_cell.angle_gamma   90.00
#
_symmetry.space_group_name_H-M   'P 1'
#
loop_
_entity.id
_entity.type
_entity.pdbx_description
1 polymer ?
#
loop_
_entity_poly.entity_id
_entity_poly.type
_entity_poly.pdbx_seq_one_letter_code
_entity_poly.pdbx_strand_id
1 'polypeptide(L)'
;MTSTPLSREDNDAPAPPVNSATRVATASFIGTAIEFYDFYVYATAAALVIGPVFFPQTSGTAQMLSSFLTFGIAFLARPLGSALFGHFGDRIGRKSTLVASLL
;
A
#
# COMPACT_ATOMS: atom_id res chain seq x y z
N MET A 1 -33.69 -43.32 36.72
CA MET A 1 -32.77 -42.20 36.46
C MET A 1 -32.14 -42.46 35.09
N THR A 2 -32.79 -41.96 34.04
CA THR A 2 -32.39 -42.18 32.64
C THR A 2 -31.83 -40.86 32.15
N SER A 3 -30.50 -40.72 32.15
CA SER A 3 -29.82 -39.55 31.62
C SER A 3 -29.85 -39.61 30.10
N THR A 4 -30.80 -38.90 29.49
CA THR A 4 -30.77 -38.56 28.06
C THR A 4 -29.48 -37.79 27.78
N PRO A 5 -28.58 -38.26 26.89
CA PRO A 5 -27.45 -37.44 26.47
C PRO A 5 -27.97 -36.36 25.53
N LEU A 6 -27.66 -35.09 25.85
CA LEU A 6 -27.85 -33.98 24.94
C LEU A 6 -26.90 -34.18 23.75
N SER A 7 -27.46 -34.53 22.59
CA SER A 7 -26.74 -34.50 21.32
C SER A 7 -26.16 -33.10 21.14
N ARG A 8 -24.83 -32.97 21.18
CA ARG A 8 -24.16 -31.78 20.66
C ARG A 8 -24.44 -31.76 19.17
N GLU A 9 -25.26 -30.82 18.72
CA GLU A 9 -25.20 -30.37 17.33
C GLU A 9 -23.81 -29.76 17.14
N ASP A 10 -22.89 -30.57 16.63
CA ASP A 10 -21.64 -30.07 16.07
C ASP A 10 -22.04 -29.16 14.91
N ASN A 11 -21.92 -27.86 15.16
CA ASN A 11 -22.13 -26.82 14.17
C ASN A 11 -20.95 -26.87 13.18
N ASP A 12 -21.01 -27.84 12.27
CA ASP A 12 -19.99 -28.16 11.26
C ASP A 12 -20.08 -27.19 10.06
N ALA A 13 -20.23 -25.89 10.37
CA ALA A 13 -20.24 -24.85 9.36
C ALA A 13 -18.84 -24.78 8.72
N PRO A 14 -18.72 -24.90 7.38
CA PRO A 14 -17.44 -24.90 6.72
C PRO A 14 -16.70 -23.58 6.99
N ALA A 15 -15.45 -23.69 7.47
CA ALA A 15 -14.60 -22.54 7.67
C ALA A 15 -14.44 -21.76 6.35
N PRO A 16 -14.44 -20.42 6.38
CA PRO A 16 -14.35 -19.61 5.17
C PRO A 16 -13.07 -19.91 4.39
N PRO A 17 -13.12 -19.92 3.05
CA PRO A 17 -11.97 -20.25 2.23
C PRO A 17 -10.83 -19.24 2.44
N VAL A 18 -9.70 -19.72 2.93
CA VAL A 18 -8.47 -18.94 3.08
C VAL A 18 -7.76 -18.77 1.74
N ASN A 19 -7.22 -17.57 1.48
CA ASN A 19 -6.44 -17.32 0.27
C ASN A 19 -5.15 -18.16 0.29
N SER A 20 -4.80 -18.76 -0.85
CA SER A 20 -3.51 -19.46 -1.03
C SER A 20 -2.33 -18.54 -0.69
N ALA A 21 -1.40 -19.05 0.12
CA ALA A 21 -0.20 -18.32 0.53
C ALA A 21 0.64 -17.86 -0.67
N THR A 22 0.77 -18.70 -1.71
CA THR A 22 1.47 -18.36 -2.96
C THR A 22 0.82 -17.17 -3.64
N ARG A 23 -0.52 -17.16 -3.72
CA ARG A 23 -1.28 -16.06 -4.32
C ARG A 23 -1.06 -14.76 -3.56
N VAL A 24 -1.08 -14.80 -2.22
CA VAL A 24 -0.82 -13.62 -1.37
C VAL A 24 0.61 -13.12 -1.57
N ALA A 25 1.61 -14.01 -1.57
CA ALA A 25 3.01 -13.64 -1.77
C ALA A 25 3.26 -12.98 -3.14
N THR A 26 2.71 -13.55 -4.22
CA THR A 26 2.85 -12.97 -5.57
C THR A 26 2.15 -11.61 -5.67
N ALA A 27 0.95 -11.48 -5.12
CA ALA A 27 0.23 -10.20 -5.12
C ALA A 27 0.99 -9.11 -4.35
N SER A 28 1.54 -9.45 -3.17
CA SER A 28 2.37 -8.54 -2.39
C SER A 28 3.63 -8.14 -3.15
N PHE A 29 4.32 -9.08 -3.77
CA PHE A 29 5.52 -8.81 -4.57
C PHE A 29 5.23 -7.83 -5.72
N ILE A 30 4.17 -8.08 -6.50
CA ILE A 30 3.79 -7.20 -7.61
C ILE A 30 3.45 -5.79 -7.09
N GLY A 31 2.69 -5.70 -6.00
CA GLY A 31 2.37 -4.40 -5.39
C GLY A 31 3.62 -3.63 -4.97
N THR A 32 4.54 -4.30 -4.28
CA THR A 32 5.84 -3.72 -3.89
C THR A 32 6.67 -3.31 -5.10
N ALA A 33 6.70 -4.12 -6.16
CA ALA A 33 7.43 -3.80 -7.39
C ALA A 33 6.89 -2.55 -8.09
N ILE A 34 5.56 -2.40 -8.18
CA ILE A 34 4.91 -1.21 -8.75
C ILE A 34 5.23 0.03 -7.91
N GLU A 35 5.15 -0.09 -6.59
CA GLU A 35 5.50 0.99 -5.67
C GLU A 35 6.96 1.44 -5.85
N PHE A 36 7.91 0.50 -5.96
CA PHE A 36 9.30 0.84 -6.23
C PHE A 36 9.48 1.45 -7.63
N TYR A 37 8.80 0.91 -8.64
CA TYR A 37 8.90 1.41 -10.01
C TYR A 37 8.54 2.89 -10.10
N ASP A 38 7.37 3.28 -9.60
CA ASP A 38 6.93 4.69 -9.64
C ASP A 38 7.86 5.58 -8.80
N PHE A 39 8.28 5.10 -7.63
CA PHE A 39 9.20 5.85 -6.76
C PHE A 39 10.56 6.11 -7.42
N TYR A 40 11.12 5.11 -8.13
CA TYR A 40 12.38 5.28 -8.85
C TYR A 40 12.23 6.21 -10.06
N VAL A 41 11.14 6.08 -10.82
CA VAL A 41 10.86 6.98 -11.95
C VAL A 41 10.78 8.42 -11.46
N TYR A 42 10.05 8.68 -10.38
CA TYR A 42 9.98 10.00 -9.78
C TYR A 42 11.34 10.47 -9.24
N ALA A 43 12.09 9.61 -8.55
CA ALA A 43 13.42 9.97 -8.02
C ALA A 43 14.39 10.38 -9.14
N THR A 44 14.42 9.63 -10.23
CA THR A 44 15.23 9.94 -11.41
C THR A 44 14.76 11.24 -12.07
N ALA A 45 13.45 11.44 -12.20
CA ALA A 45 12.89 12.70 -12.70
C ALA A 45 13.25 13.87 -11.77
N ALA A 46 13.20 13.68 -10.45
CA ALA A 46 13.57 14.69 -9.46
C ALA A 46 15.03 15.11 -9.58
N ALA A 47 15.93 14.14 -9.81
CA ALA A 47 17.35 14.38 -9.97
C ALA A 47 17.72 15.06 -11.31
N LEU A 48 16.98 14.78 -12.38
CA LEU A 48 17.38 15.15 -13.75
C LEU A 48 16.51 16.22 -14.42
N VAL A 49 15.22 16.31 -14.08
CA VAL A 49 14.22 17.03 -14.89
C VAL A 49 13.38 18.01 -14.07
N ILE A 50 12.86 17.59 -12.91
CA ILE A 50 11.83 18.36 -12.19
C ILE A 50 12.35 19.72 -11.71
N GLY A 51 13.60 19.78 -11.24
CA GLY A 51 14.25 21.01 -10.78
C GLY A 51 14.07 22.19 -11.75
N PRO A 52 14.69 22.14 -12.95
CA PRO A 52 14.61 23.23 -13.93
C PRO A 52 13.24 23.43 -14.58
N VAL A 53 12.38 22.39 -14.60
CA VAL A 53 11.06 22.48 -15.25
C VAL A 53 10.03 23.17 -14.35
N PHE A 54 10.07 22.94 -13.03
CA PHE A 54 9.01 23.35 -12.11
C PHE A 54 9.42 24.43 -11.10
N PHE A 55 10.72 24.64 -10.86
CA PHE A 55 11.20 25.60 -9.86
C PHE A 55 11.85 26.85 -10.49
N PRO A 56 11.79 28.03 -9.82
CA PRO A 56 12.34 29.26 -10.38
C PRO A 56 13.84 29.21 -10.66
N GLN A 57 14.27 29.81 -11.78
CA GLN A 57 15.68 29.82 -12.23
C GLN A 57 16.59 30.78 -11.44
N THR A 58 16.32 31.02 -10.16
CA THR A 58 17.12 31.94 -9.34
C THR A 58 18.46 31.32 -8.91
N SER A 59 18.53 30.00 -8.74
CA SER A 59 19.75 29.23 -8.47
C SER A 59 19.56 27.76 -8.84
N GLY A 60 20.52 27.15 -9.55
CA GLY A 60 20.47 25.73 -9.92
C GLY A 60 20.42 24.80 -8.69
N THR A 61 21.19 25.11 -7.65
CA THR A 61 21.19 24.36 -6.39
C THR A 61 19.83 24.45 -5.68
N ALA A 62 19.21 25.64 -5.67
CA ALA A 62 17.90 25.83 -5.03
C ALA A 62 16.79 25.03 -5.75
N GLN A 63 16.84 24.97 -7.09
CA GLN A 63 15.94 24.15 -7.89
C GLN A 63 16.09 22.65 -7.59
N MET A 64 17.33 22.16 -7.53
CA MET A 64 17.63 20.76 -7.21
C MET A 64 17.17 20.40 -5.79
N LEU A 65 17.44 21.27 -4.81
CA LEU A 65 17.00 21.08 -3.43
C LEU A 65 15.47 21.03 -3.33
N SER A 66 14.77 21.93 -4.00
CA SER A 66 13.30 21.97 -3.98
C SER A 66 12.68 20.73 -4.66
N SER A 67 13.30 20.26 -5.75
CA SER A 67 12.94 19.02 -6.42
C SER A 67 13.08 17.80 -5.49
N PHE A 68 14.21 17.68 -4.79
CA PHE A 68 14.41 16.60 -3.82
C PHE A 68 13.54 16.74 -2.57
N LEU A 69 13.20 17.97 -2.14
CA LEU A 69 12.25 18.16 -1.05
C LEU A 69 10.87 17.60 -1.42
N THR A 70 10.43 17.82 -2.66
CA THR A 70 9.15 17.26 -3.14
C THR A 70 9.19 15.74 -3.18
N PHE A 71 10.29 15.15 -3.67
CA PHE A 71 10.52 13.70 -3.54
C PHE A 71 10.53 13.24 -2.08
N GLY A 72 11.13 14.04 -1.19
CA GLY A 72 11.20 13.81 0.25
C GLY A 72 9.83 13.69 0.94
N ILE A 73 8.81 14.40 0.44
CA ILE A 73 7.44 14.31 0.97
C ILE A 73 6.93 12.87 0.96
N ALA A 74 7.32 12.06 -0.03
CA ALA A 74 6.88 10.68 -0.13
C ALA A 74 7.32 9.81 1.06
N PHE A 75 8.42 10.15 1.76
CA PHE A 75 8.85 9.45 2.97
C PHE A 75 7.92 9.69 4.16
N LEU A 76 7.16 10.80 4.15
CA LEU A 76 6.11 11.08 5.13
C LEU A 76 4.76 10.55 4.65
N ALA A 77 4.46 10.72 3.36
CA ALA A 77 3.22 10.28 2.76
C ALA A 77 3.04 8.75 2.86
N ARG A 78 4.13 7.97 2.74
CA ARG A 78 4.09 6.50 2.83
C ARG A 78 3.64 5.99 4.21
N PRO A 79 4.27 6.35 5.34
CA PRO A 79 3.78 5.97 6.67
C PRO A 79 2.35 6.45 6.95
N LEU A 80 1.99 7.65 6.50
CA LEU A 80 0.65 8.19 6.70
C LEU A 80 -0.39 7.42 5.87
N GLY A 81 -0.08 7.17 4.61
CA GLY A 81 -0.89 6.38 3.70
C GLY A 81 -1.04 4.94 4.20
N SER A 82 0.04 4.30 4.65
CA SER A 82 -0.01 2.94 5.18
C SER A 82 -0.83 2.85 6.47
N ALA A 83 -0.75 3.85 7.36
CA ALA A 83 -1.61 3.91 8.54
C ALA A 83 -3.09 4.04 8.16
N LEU A 84 -3.41 4.94 7.22
CA LEU A 84 -4.77 5.21 6.77
C LEU A 84 -5.37 4.03 6.00
N PHE A 85 -4.73 3.62 4.90
CA PHE A 85 -5.18 2.54 4.04
C PHE A 85 -4.99 1.16 4.70
N GLY A 86 -4.04 1.01 5.63
CA GLY A 86 -3.95 -0.18 6.49
C GLY A 86 -5.18 -0.30 7.39
N HIS A 87 -5.56 0.78 8.08
CA HIS A 87 -6.76 0.80 8.92
C HIS A 87 -8.04 0.47 8.12
N PHE A 88 -8.24 1.12 6.98
CA PHE A 88 -9.39 0.82 6.12
C PHE A 88 -9.32 -0.58 5.49
N GLY A 89 -8.12 -1.07 5.16
CA GLY A 89 -7.90 -2.41 4.64
C GLY A 89 -8.31 -3.51 5.63
N ASP A 90 -8.07 -3.29 6.92
CA ASP A 90 -8.47 -4.23 7.97
C ASP A 90 -9.95 -4.10 8.35
N ARG A 91 -10.59 -2.93 8.16
CA ARG A 91 -12.02 -2.72 8.47
C ARG A 91 -12.98 -3.04 7.32
N ILE A 92 -12.65 -2.61 6.11
CA ILE A 92 -13.54 -2.63 4.93
C ILE A 92 -13.13 -3.74 3.95
N GLY A 93 -11.87 -4.21 4.05
CA GLY A 93 -11.35 -5.35 3.31
C GLY A 93 -10.25 -4.96 2.32
N ARG A 94 -9.11 -5.67 2.42
CA ARG A 94 -7.85 -5.39 1.71
C ARG A 94 -8.01 -5.20 0.19
N LYS A 95 -8.84 -6.02 -0.47
CA LYS A 95 -9.06 -5.91 -1.92
C LYS A 95 -9.74 -4.59 -2.30
N SER A 96 -10.79 -4.20 -1.57
CA SER A 96 -11.54 -2.98 -1.87
C SER A 96 -10.68 -1.74 -1.66
N THR A 97 -9.91 -1.71 -0.58
CA THR A 97 -8.99 -0.62 -0.28
C THR A 97 -7.87 -0.50 -1.31
N LEU A 98 -7.33 -1.62 -1.79
CA LEU A 98 -6.32 -1.64 -2.86
C LEU A 98 -6.89 -1.06 -4.16
N VAL A 99 -8.08 -1.50 -4.58
CA VAL A 99 -8.72 -0.95 -5.79
C VAL A 99 -9.00 0.55 -5.62
N ALA A 100 -9.46 0.99 -4.45
CA ALA A 100 -9.71 2.40 -4.18
C ALA A 100 -8.42 3.25 -4.23
N SER A 101 -7.26 2.71 -3.84
CA SER A 101 -5.98 3.43 -3.96
C SER A 101 -5.45 3.54 -5.41
N LEU A 102 -6.08 2.84 -6.36
CA LEU A 102 -5.69 2.82 -7.77
C LEU A 102 -6.65 3.61 -8.67
N LEU A 103 -7.73 4.19 -8.11
CA LEU A 103 -8.72 5.03 -8.79
C LEU A 103 -8.42 6.52 -8.55
#